data_AF-A0AAT9HPC4-F1
#
_entry.id   AF-A0AAT9HPC4-F1
#
_cell.length_a   1.000
_cell.length_b   1.000
_cell.length_c   1.000
_cell.angle_alpha   90.00
_cell.angle_beta   90.00
_cell.angle_gamma   90.00
#
_symmetry.space_group_name_H-M   'P 1'
#
loop_
_entity.id
_entity.type
_entity.pdbx_description
1 polymer ?
#
loop_
_entity_poly.entity_id
_entity_poly.type
_entity_poly.pdbx_seq_one_letter_code
_entity_poly.pdbx_strand_id
1 'polypeptide(L)'
;MHARGAARAAQRGHHRGLPQLDVDSVRRGSTRHLTGATCYEALAALGYHYGPAFQGIEEVWIGPGEALARIRPPAPIGDDAARHHVHPVLLDSCFQTLLTPQLLGSEGSGAASGTGVRLPLSIGEVDLDTVGDQPLWAHAVLIRDADGELVGDIAVHADDGRPLGRVTGFRAADVETASTAVGLGTIDSWLADITWTEAPYATAPLGTSVRDWLVLADGQGVADELAARVTARGGRCHLVRPGAAYRMAPDRRESVIRPGSSADLERLLTELRADGSAPYDHVVYLWSLDLPPMDATSTAADVRERADLAGYSLVVLARALPDHQPGSRLHIVTRGGQAVVPGDPAEPLSAPAWGIGRVLGQQELPDHRGTLIDLDPATGEDTLPVPRTPRPCYGK
;
A
#
# COMPACT_ATOMS: atom_id res chain seq x y z
N MET A 1 -3.10 11.94 0.26
CA MET A 1 -1.92 11.05 0.18
C MET A 1 -0.76 11.75 0.89
N HIS A 2 0.02 11.04 1.72
CA HIS A 2 1.05 11.64 2.59
C HIS A 2 2.45 11.72 1.94
N ALA A 3 2.73 10.89 0.93
CA ALA A 3 3.94 10.93 0.11
C ALA A 3 3.73 10.11 -1.20
N ARG A 4 4.44 10.46 -2.28
CA ARG A 4 4.50 9.70 -3.55
C ARG A 4 5.94 9.61 -4.04
N GLY A 5 6.30 8.48 -4.63
CA GLY A 5 7.61 8.27 -5.26
C GLY A 5 7.64 7.00 -6.09
N ALA A 6 8.80 6.69 -6.67
CA ALA A 6 9.07 5.41 -7.31
C ALA A 6 10.16 4.69 -6.52
N ALA A 7 9.94 3.41 -6.21
CA ALA A 7 10.95 2.55 -5.61
C ALA A 7 11.51 1.60 -6.66
N ARG A 8 12.84 1.49 -6.73
CA ARG A 8 13.54 0.51 -7.56
C ARG A 8 14.38 -0.38 -6.67
N ALA A 9 14.18 -1.69 -6.75
CA ALA A 9 15.10 -2.64 -6.12
C ALA A 9 16.40 -2.67 -6.94
N ALA A 10 17.34 -1.78 -6.61
CA ALA A 10 18.63 -1.74 -7.29
C ALA A 10 19.49 -2.97 -6.93
N GLN A 11 20.28 -3.46 -7.88
CA GLN A 11 21.36 -4.39 -7.59
C GLN A 11 22.45 -3.65 -6.79
N ARG A 12 22.91 -4.25 -5.68
CA ARG A 12 23.97 -3.72 -4.82
C ARG A 12 25.14 -3.18 -5.65
N GLY A 13 25.49 -1.88 -5.52
CA GLY A 13 26.73 -1.36 -6.08
C GLY A 13 26.76 0.07 -6.64
N HIS A 14 25.68 0.86 -6.59
CA HIS A 14 25.70 2.25 -7.12
C HIS A 14 26.53 3.24 -6.27
N HIS A 15 26.84 2.89 -5.01
CA HIS A 15 27.61 3.70 -4.06
C HIS A 15 29.13 3.39 -4.05
N ARG A 16 29.64 2.51 -4.93
CA ARG A 16 31.07 2.14 -5.00
C ARG A 16 32.05 3.29 -5.30
N GLY A 17 31.54 4.50 -5.56
CA GLY A 17 32.34 5.71 -5.79
C GLY A 17 32.20 6.78 -4.69
N LEU A 18 31.44 6.54 -3.61
CA LEU A 18 31.37 7.50 -2.51
C LEU A 18 32.67 7.46 -1.69
N PRO A 19 33.26 8.62 -1.37
CA PRO A 19 34.47 8.67 -0.55
C PRO A 19 34.18 8.17 0.86
N GLN A 20 35.20 7.62 1.52
CA GLN A 20 35.14 7.35 2.94
C GLN A 20 35.06 8.69 3.70
N LEU A 21 34.26 8.73 4.78
CA LEU A 21 34.11 9.93 5.58
C LEU A 21 35.40 10.24 6.36
N ASP A 22 35.98 11.41 6.12
CA ASP A 22 37.03 11.98 6.97
C ASP A 22 36.38 12.84 8.07
N VAL A 23 35.97 12.17 9.15
CA VAL A 23 35.33 12.79 10.30
C VAL A 23 36.18 13.92 10.87
N ASP A 24 37.50 13.74 10.96
CA ASP A 24 38.39 14.72 11.57
C ASP A 24 38.53 15.97 10.70
N SER A 25 38.50 15.83 9.37
CA SER A 25 38.48 16.98 8.46
C SER A 25 37.23 17.84 8.65
N VAL A 26 36.04 17.23 8.68
CA VAL A 26 34.78 17.98 8.86
C VAL A 26 34.72 18.61 10.25
N ARG A 27 35.17 17.90 11.30
CA ARG A 27 35.29 18.45 12.66
C ARG A 27 36.17 19.69 12.72
N ARG A 28 37.33 19.69 12.04
CA ARG A 28 38.23 20.86 11.98
C ARG A 28 37.61 22.05 11.25
N GLY A 29 36.75 21.80 10.27
CA GLY A 29 36.02 22.86 9.53
C GLY A 29 34.80 23.40 10.27
N SER A 30 34.32 22.70 11.30
CA SER A 30 33.13 23.10 12.04
C SER A 30 33.37 24.33 12.92
N THR A 31 32.36 25.21 12.96
CA THR A 31 32.35 26.43 13.77
C THR A 31 31.76 26.18 15.16
N ARG A 32 30.83 25.23 15.27
CA ARG A 32 30.11 24.93 16.50
C ARG A 32 30.01 23.43 16.68
N HIS A 33 30.18 22.96 17.91
CA HIS A 33 29.95 21.57 18.31
C HIS A 33 28.90 21.54 19.42
N LEU A 34 27.90 20.67 19.28
CA LEU A 34 26.81 20.49 20.23
C LEU A 34 26.65 19.02 20.58
N THR A 35 26.40 18.74 21.86
CA THR A 35 25.87 17.44 22.29
C THR A 35 24.40 17.31 21.86
N GLY A 36 23.87 16.09 21.79
CA GLY A 36 22.47 15.84 21.44
C GLY A 36 21.49 16.66 22.27
N ALA A 37 21.66 16.68 23.60
CA ALA A 37 20.81 17.47 24.50
C ALA A 37 20.81 18.97 24.15
N THR A 38 21.98 19.57 23.95
CA THR A 38 22.09 21.00 23.60
C THR A 38 21.64 21.30 22.17
N CYS A 39 21.79 20.34 21.24
CA CYS A 39 21.27 20.44 19.89
C CYS A 39 19.74 20.48 19.89
N TYR A 40 19.09 19.55 20.60
CA TYR A 40 17.62 19.49 20.67
C TYR A 40 17.02 20.66 21.45
N GLU A 41 17.70 21.18 22.47
CA GLU A 41 17.31 22.42 23.13
C GLU A 41 17.34 23.61 22.16
N ALA A 42 18.42 23.73 21.37
CA ALA A 42 18.54 24.80 20.37
C ALA A 42 17.53 24.66 19.22
N LEU A 43 17.24 23.44 18.76
CA LEU A 43 16.20 23.16 17.77
C LEU A 43 14.79 23.46 18.32
N ALA A 44 14.52 23.15 19.59
CA ALA A 44 13.25 23.48 20.24
C ALA A 44 13.03 25.01 20.34
N ALA A 45 14.10 25.78 20.53
CA ALA A 45 14.02 27.25 20.50
C ALA A 45 13.65 27.81 19.11
N LEU A 46 13.86 27.02 18.04
CA LEU A 46 13.40 27.30 16.67
C LEU A 46 12.02 26.68 16.36
N GLY A 47 11.32 26.13 17.36
CA GLY A 47 10.00 25.52 17.22
C GLY A 47 10.00 24.02 16.86
N TYR A 48 11.17 23.38 16.72
CA TYR A 48 11.26 21.94 16.46
C TYR A 48 11.21 21.13 17.78
N HIS A 49 10.00 20.80 18.22
CA HIS A 49 9.76 20.03 19.44
C HIS A 49 9.82 18.50 19.20
N TYR A 50 11.02 17.95 19.03
CA TYR A 50 11.21 16.50 18.91
C TYR A 50 11.02 15.79 20.25
N GLY A 51 10.12 14.80 20.30
CA GLY A 51 9.95 13.93 21.46
C GLY A 51 11.11 12.94 21.65
N PRO A 52 11.27 12.29 22.82
CA PRO A 52 12.43 11.45 23.13
C PRO A 52 12.72 10.34 22.11
N ALA A 53 11.67 9.78 21.50
CA ALA A 53 11.80 8.73 20.48
C ALA A 53 12.40 9.23 19.14
N PHE A 54 12.45 10.54 18.91
CA PHE A 54 12.98 11.18 17.70
C PHE A 54 14.28 11.94 17.95
N GLN A 55 14.88 11.78 19.14
CA GLN A 55 16.12 12.45 19.52
C GLN A 55 17.35 11.57 19.27
N GLY A 56 17.60 11.22 18.00
CA GLY A 56 18.67 10.29 17.61
C GLY A 56 20.06 10.92 17.44
N ILE A 57 20.21 12.25 17.39
CA ILE A 57 21.51 12.93 17.30
C ILE A 57 22.23 12.82 18.66
N GLU A 58 23.38 12.15 18.66
CA GLU A 58 24.28 12.02 19.82
C GLU A 58 25.18 13.26 19.95
N GLU A 59 25.78 13.69 18.84
CA GLU A 59 26.64 14.86 18.73
C GLU A 59 26.53 15.44 17.30
N VAL A 60 26.69 16.76 17.17
CA VAL A 60 26.69 17.44 15.87
C VAL A 60 27.76 18.53 15.79
N TRP A 61 28.50 18.54 14.68
CA TRP A 61 29.48 19.54 14.29
C TRP A 61 28.91 20.35 13.14
N ILE A 62 28.78 21.67 13.33
CA ILE A 62 28.08 22.58 12.44
C ILE A 62 29.07 23.57 11.86
N GLY A 63 29.16 23.65 10.53
CA GLY A 63 29.96 24.61 9.78
C GLY A 63 29.10 25.46 8.83
N PRO A 64 29.71 26.44 8.13
CA PRO A 64 28.99 27.26 7.15
C PRO A 64 28.49 26.40 5.99
N GLY A 65 27.19 26.13 5.94
CA GLY A 65 26.56 25.34 4.88
C GLY A 65 26.79 23.83 4.96
N GLU A 66 27.29 23.30 6.06
CA GLU A 66 27.39 21.86 6.27
C GLU A 66 27.26 21.47 7.75
N ALA A 67 26.88 20.22 8.00
CA ALA A 67 26.86 19.66 9.34
C ALA A 67 27.21 18.17 9.31
N LEU A 68 27.93 17.70 10.32
CA LEU A 68 28.20 16.30 10.56
C LEU A 68 27.55 15.89 11.87
N ALA A 69 26.66 14.89 11.86
CA ALA A 69 26.05 14.33 13.05
C ALA A 69 26.44 12.87 13.24
N ARG A 70 26.67 12.50 14.50
CA ARG A 70 26.67 11.11 14.94
C ARG A 70 25.28 10.75 15.42
N ILE A 71 24.71 9.68 14.88
CA ILE A 71 23.32 9.29 15.12
C ILE A 71 23.27 7.89 15.71
N ARG A 72 22.46 7.71 16.76
CA ARG A 72 22.18 6.43 17.41
C ARG A 72 20.69 6.26 17.71
N PRO A 73 20.19 5.02 17.78
CA PRO A 73 18.85 4.78 18.30
C PRO A 73 18.66 5.34 19.73
N PRO A 74 17.64 6.17 20.00
CA PRO A 74 17.43 6.78 21.32
C PRO A 74 16.93 5.78 22.39
N ALA A 75 16.45 4.61 21.98
CA ALA A 75 16.10 3.48 22.85
C ALA A 75 16.35 2.17 22.09
N PRO A 76 16.39 1.00 22.76
CA PRO A 76 16.36 -0.29 22.08
C PRO A 76 15.07 -0.36 21.25
N ILE A 77 15.20 -0.15 19.95
CA ILE A 77 14.12 -0.34 19.01
C ILE A 77 13.88 -1.86 19.02
N GLY A 78 12.67 -2.32 19.36
CA GLY A 78 12.39 -3.75 19.59
C GLY A 78 12.76 -4.66 18.41
N ASP A 79 12.65 -5.99 18.58
CA ASP A 79 13.20 -7.02 17.66
C ASP A 79 12.90 -6.86 16.15
N ASP A 80 11.89 -6.07 15.75
CA ASP A 80 11.59 -5.72 14.35
C ASP A 80 12.48 -4.59 13.76
N ALA A 81 13.31 -3.92 14.57
CA ALA A 81 14.24 -2.87 14.13
C ALA A 81 15.22 -3.37 13.07
N ALA A 82 15.77 -4.56 13.28
CA ALA A 82 16.70 -5.22 12.38
C ALA A 82 16.10 -5.62 11.03
N ARG A 83 14.76 -5.59 10.89
CA ARG A 83 14.06 -5.90 9.63
C ARG A 83 13.92 -4.69 8.71
N HIS A 84 14.19 -3.48 9.21
CA HIS A 84 14.08 -2.26 8.41
C HIS A 84 15.30 -2.09 7.50
N HIS A 85 15.08 -1.59 6.28
CA HIS A 85 16.21 -1.18 5.43
C HIS A 85 16.95 0.01 6.05
N VAL A 86 16.22 0.99 6.57
CA VAL A 86 16.70 2.02 7.50
C VAL A 86 15.56 2.30 8.47
N HIS A 87 15.85 2.37 9.77
CA HIS A 87 14.81 2.69 10.74
C HIS A 87 14.33 4.15 10.57
N PRO A 88 13.01 4.44 10.56
CA PRO A 88 12.48 5.78 10.29
C PRO A 88 13.05 6.89 11.19
N VAL A 89 13.29 6.60 12.48
CA VAL A 89 13.89 7.56 13.43
C VAL A 89 15.32 7.93 13.05
N LEU A 90 16.11 6.97 12.54
CA LEU A 90 17.49 7.22 12.13
C LEU A 90 17.51 8.05 10.83
N LEU A 91 16.60 7.72 9.90
CA LEU A 91 16.45 8.49 8.67
C LEU A 91 15.99 9.92 8.96
N ASP A 92 15.03 10.11 9.86
CA ASP A 92 14.60 11.44 10.28
C ASP A 92 15.74 12.23 10.95
N SER A 93 16.54 11.58 11.80
CA SER A 93 17.75 12.20 12.39
C SER A 93 18.77 12.66 11.33
N CYS A 94 18.86 11.96 10.20
CA CYS A 94 19.67 12.42 9.06
C CYS A 94 19.11 13.73 8.48
N PHE A 95 17.79 13.86 8.34
CA PHE A 95 17.14 15.09 7.89
C PHE A 95 17.31 16.23 8.91
N GLN A 96 17.16 15.93 10.20
CA GLN A 96 17.40 16.88 11.30
C GLN A 96 18.81 17.47 11.24
N THR A 97 19.81 16.67 10.83
CA THR A 97 21.19 17.12 10.66
C THR A 97 21.29 18.29 9.67
N LEU A 98 20.57 18.24 8.56
CA LEU A 98 20.55 19.30 7.55
C LEU A 98 19.86 20.58 8.05
N LEU A 99 19.07 20.52 9.12
CA LEU A 99 18.46 21.70 9.75
C LEU A 99 19.42 22.45 10.67
N THR A 100 20.46 21.79 11.19
CA THR A 100 21.36 22.35 12.21
C THR A 100 22.24 23.53 11.76
N PRO A 101 22.64 23.70 10.48
CA PRO A 101 23.36 24.90 10.02
C PRO A 101 22.66 26.23 10.34
N GLN A 102 21.33 26.23 10.44
CA GLN A 102 20.54 27.41 10.81
C GLN A 102 20.86 27.92 12.23
N LEU A 103 21.41 27.06 13.09
CA LEU A 103 21.85 27.40 14.45
C LEU A 103 23.10 28.30 14.48
N LEU A 104 23.76 28.53 13.34
CA LEU A 104 24.85 29.50 13.22
C LEU A 104 24.32 30.93 12.96
N GLY A 105 23.15 31.08 12.33
CA GLY A 105 22.59 32.38 11.92
C GLY A 105 21.64 33.03 12.94
N SER A 106 21.29 32.31 14.01
CA SER A 106 20.35 32.76 15.05
C SER A 106 20.94 33.76 16.06
N GLU A 107 22.25 34.04 16.00
CA GLU A 107 22.87 35.12 16.79
C GLU A 107 22.81 36.45 16.02
N GLY A 108 21.65 37.10 15.99
CA GLY A 108 21.57 38.55 15.71
C GLY A 108 20.79 39.02 14.47
N SER A 109 20.04 38.17 13.76
CA SER A 109 19.08 38.67 12.75
C SER A 109 17.68 38.79 13.36
N GLY A 110 17.14 40.01 13.36
CA GLY A 110 15.83 40.32 13.91
C GLY A 110 14.72 39.51 13.25
N ALA A 111 13.79 39.05 14.08
CA ALA A 111 12.52 38.40 13.78
C ALA A 111 12.13 38.35 12.29
N ALA A 112 12.45 37.24 11.62
CA ALA A 112 11.62 36.79 10.51
C ALA A 112 10.25 36.45 11.11
N SER A 113 9.24 37.22 10.73
CA SER A 113 7.85 37.00 11.09
C SER A 113 7.35 35.67 10.49
N GLY A 114 7.40 34.61 11.30
CA GLY A 114 6.90 33.25 11.05
C GLY A 114 7.46 32.30 12.11
N THR A 115 6.88 31.11 12.29
CA THR A 115 7.42 30.12 13.26
C THR A 115 8.83 29.61 12.90
N GLY A 116 9.28 29.80 11.66
CA GLY A 116 10.62 29.40 11.19
C GLY A 116 10.83 27.90 11.05
N VAL A 117 9.79 27.10 11.30
CA VAL A 117 9.82 25.64 11.18
C VAL A 117 9.66 25.25 9.71
N ARG A 118 10.62 24.48 9.20
CA ARG A 118 10.65 23.94 7.84
C ARG A 118 10.38 22.45 7.89
N LEU A 119 9.41 21.98 7.10
CA LEU A 119 9.09 20.56 7.00
C LEU A 119 9.61 19.96 5.70
N PRO A 120 10.02 18.68 5.69
CA PRO A 120 10.38 17.98 4.46
C PRO A 120 9.22 18.00 3.45
N LEU A 121 9.51 18.41 2.22
CA LEU A 121 8.54 18.53 1.13
C LEU A 121 8.80 17.52 0.00
N SER A 122 10.06 17.38 -0.41
CA SER A 122 10.45 16.48 -1.50
C SER A 122 11.86 15.96 -1.32
N ILE A 123 12.12 14.79 -1.88
CA ILE A 123 13.45 14.18 -1.98
C ILE A 123 13.66 13.79 -3.44
N GLY A 124 14.79 14.19 -4.03
CA GLY A 124 15.13 13.81 -5.40
C GLY A 124 15.40 12.31 -5.51
N GLU A 125 16.30 11.80 -4.67
CA GLU A 125 16.65 10.38 -4.63
C GLU A 125 17.09 9.95 -3.22
N VAL A 126 16.69 8.74 -2.83
CA VAL A 126 17.26 8.02 -1.67
C VAL A 126 17.91 6.75 -2.21
N ASP A 127 19.24 6.67 -2.09
CA ASP A 127 20.03 5.49 -2.42
C ASP A 127 20.82 5.08 -1.19
N LEU A 128 20.32 4.08 -0.46
CA LEU A 128 20.91 3.59 0.78
C LEU A 128 21.09 2.07 0.69
N ASP A 129 22.19 1.58 1.25
CA ASP A 129 22.35 0.19 1.67
C ASP A 129 21.49 -0.10 2.91
N THR A 130 21.41 -1.38 3.29
CA THR A 130 20.72 -1.77 4.52
C THR A 130 21.49 -1.23 5.73
N VAL A 131 20.88 -0.25 6.39
CA VAL A 131 21.35 0.39 7.62
C VAL A 131 20.80 -0.33 8.85
N GLY A 132 19.51 -0.72 8.84
CA GLY A 132 18.85 -1.28 10.02
C GLY A 132 18.75 -0.26 11.16
N ASP A 133 19.24 -0.64 12.34
CA ASP A 133 19.28 0.14 13.57
C ASP A 133 20.70 0.48 14.05
N GLN A 134 21.73 0.23 13.22
CA GLN A 134 23.12 0.48 13.61
C GLN A 134 23.41 1.99 13.78
N PRO A 135 24.36 2.37 14.65
CA PRO A 135 24.92 3.72 14.69
C PRO A 135 25.48 4.16 13.34
N LEU A 136 25.28 5.43 13.00
CA LEU A 136 25.70 5.99 11.71
C LEU A 136 26.18 7.43 11.83
N TRP A 137 26.87 7.88 10.80
CA TRP A 137 27.20 9.28 10.56
C TRP A 137 26.36 9.85 9.43
N ALA A 138 25.81 11.04 9.63
CA ALA A 138 25.16 11.83 8.58
C ALA A 138 25.99 13.08 8.32
N HIS A 139 26.50 13.24 7.09
CA HIS A 139 27.15 14.46 6.63
C HIS A 139 26.21 15.18 5.68
N ALA A 140 25.67 16.30 6.13
CA ALA A 140 24.68 17.09 5.42
C ALA A 140 25.33 18.34 4.83
N VAL A 141 25.07 18.61 3.56
CA VAL A 141 25.58 19.78 2.83
C VAL A 141 24.40 20.59 2.31
N LEU A 142 24.35 21.85 2.71
CA LEU A 142 23.36 22.82 2.30
C LEU A 142 23.72 23.38 0.92
N ILE A 143 22.83 23.17 -0.05
CA ILE A 143 23.01 23.66 -1.43
C ILE A 143 22.38 25.04 -1.58
N ARG A 144 21.20 25.24 -0.98
CA ARG A 144 20.43 26.49 -1.05
C ARG A 144 19.62 26.70 0.23
N ASP A 145 19.65 27.90 0.76
CA ASP A 145 18.75 28.37 1.83
C ASP A 145 18.28 29.78 1.45
N ALA A 146 17.09 29.86 0.88
CA ALA A 146 16.52 31.11 0.37
C ALA A 146 14.99 31.00 0.30
N ASP A 147 14.31 32.14 0.44
CA ASP A 147 12.85 32.25 0.22
C ASP A 147 12.01 31.26 1.06
N GLY A 148 12.46 30.95 2.29
CA GLY A 148 11.79 29.98 3.17
C GLY A 148 12.00 28.52 2.78
N GLU A 149 12.87 28.24 1.81
CA GLU A 149 13.22 26.89 1.36
C GLU A 149 14.68 26.54 1.63
N LEU A 150 14.86 25.32 2.12
CA LEU A 150 16.15 24.70 2.36
C LEU A 150 16.29 23.50 1.44
N VAL A 151 17.38 23.46 0.67
CA VAL A 151 17.75 22.35 -0.22
C VAL A 151 19.15 21.87 0.13
N GLY A 152 19.32 20.56 0.27
CA GLY A 152 20.62 19.97 0.52
C GLY A 152 20.68 18.48 0.24
N ASP A 153 21.89 17.96 0.36
CA ASP A 153 22.23 16.55 0.20
C ASP A 153 22.77 16.00 1.52
N ILE A 154 22.55 14.72 1.77
CA ILE A 154 22.98 14.03 2.99
C ILE A 154 23.69 12.75 2.61
N ALA A 155 24.97 12.64 2.94
CA ALA A 155 25.72 11.39 2.83
C ALA A 155 25.66 10.61 4.14
N VAL A 156 25.35 9.32 4.05
CA VAL A 156 25.17 8.43 5.19
C VAL A 156 26.33 7.43 5.23
N HIS A 157 26.96 7.28 6.40
CA HIS A 157 28.10 6.39 6.60
C HIS A 157 27.92 5.53 7.86
N ALA A 158 28.50 4.34 7.88
CA ALA A 158 28.56 3.49 9.07
C ALA A 158 29.51 4.12 10.11
N ASP A 159 29.48 3.64 11.36
CA ASP A 159 30.33 4.16 12.46
C ASP A 159 31.84 4.08 12.16
N ASP A 160 32.25 3.14 11.27
CA ASP A 160 33.63 2.97 10.77
C ASP A 160 34.02 3.93 9.62
N GLY A 161 33.08 4.78 9.18
CA GLY A 161 33.24 5.74 8.08
C GLY A 161 32.96 5.19 6.68
N ARG A 162 32.61 3.90 6.52
CA ARG A 162 32.21 3.36 5.21
C ARG A 162 30.93 4.02 4.72
N PRO A 163 30.82 4.34 3.42
CA PRO A 163 29.58 4.86 2.85
C PRO A 163 28.48 3.79 2.90
N LEU A 164 27.31 4.21 3.41
CA LEU A 164 26.06 3.45 3.36
C LEU A 164 25.10 4.03 2.32
N GLY A 165 25.39 5.18 1.73
CA GLY A 165 24.60 5.77 0.66
C GLY A 165 24.36 7.26 0.86
N ARG A 166 23.30 7.79 0.23
CA ARG A 166 22.97 9.22 0.26
C ARG A 166 21.49 9.52 0.01
N VAL A 167 21.09 10.69 0.45
CA VAL A 167 19.85 11.38 0.09
C VAL A 167 20.24 12.61 -0.71
N THR A 168 19.68 12.78 -1.90
CA THR A 168 19.97 13.94 -2.76
C THR A 168 18.71 14.73 -3.08
N GLY A 169 18.86 16.04 -3.24
CA GLY A 169 17.77 16.96 -3.53
C GLY A 169 16.70 16.96 -2.43
N PHE A 170 17.11 16.80 -1.17
CA PHE A 170 16.20 16.97 -0.04
C PHE A 170 15.77 18.43 0.02
N ARG A 171 14.46 18.69 0.09
CA ARG A 171 13.88 20.02 0.19
C ARG A 171 12.97 20.11 1.41
N ALA A 172 13.18 21.13 2.23
CA ALA A 172 12.28 21.52 3.30
C ALA A 172 11.79 22.95 3.08
N ALA A 173 10.53 23.23 3.44
CA ALA A 173 9.92 24.55 3.27
C ALA A 173 9.15 24.96 4.52
N ASP A 174 9.04 26.27 4.75
CA ASP A 174 8.30 26.87 5.89
C ASP A 174 6.82 26.43 5.89
N VAL A 175 6.31 26.02 7.05
CA VAL A 175 4.93 25.54 7.26
C VAL A 175 3.86 26.57 6.85
N GLU A 176 4.11 27.86 7.08
CA GLU A 176 3.15 28.93 6.74
C GLU A 176 3.12 29.18 5.22
N THR A 177 4.26 29.05 4.55
CA THR A 177 4.36 29.14 3.09
C THR A 177 3.81 27.88 2.41
N ALA A 178 4.03 26.71 3.02
CA ALA A 178 3.47 25.43 2.54
C ALA A 178 1.94 25.34 2.69
N SER A 179 1.34 26.05 3.66
CA SER A 179 -0.11 26.09 3.89
C SER A 179 -0.84 27.20 3.12
N THR A 180 -0.19 28.34 2.86
CA THR A 180 -0.76 29.44 2.05
C THR A 180 -0.59 29.23 0.55
N ALA A 181 0.41 28.45 0.13
CA ALA A 181 0.49 27.90 -1.21
C ALA A 181 -0.22 26.53 -1.26
N VAL A 182 -1.55 26.53 -1.20
CA VAL A 182 -2.31 25.46 -1.88
C VAL A 182 -2.17 25.70 -3.39
N GLY A 183 -0.94 25.57 -3.89
CA GLY A 183 -0.65 25.55 -5.31
C GLY A 183 -1.28 24.30 -5.91
N LEU A 184 -1.54 24.34 -7.22
CA LEU A 184 -2.11 23.19 -7.95
C LEU A 184 -1.35 21.88 -7.67
N GLY A 185 -0.02 21.94 -7.49
CA GLY A 185 0.78 20.77 -7.13
C GLY A 185 0.45 20.13 -5.77
N THR A 186 0.02 20.91 -4.78
CA THR A 186 -0.45 20.39 -3.48
C THR A 186 -1.82 19.73 -3.62
N ILE A 187 -2.73 20.33 -4.39
CA ILE A 187 -4.04 19.75 -4.72
C ILE A 187 -3.85 18.44 -5.49
N ASP A 188 -2.98 18.43 -6.51
CA ASP A 188 -2.67 17.24 -7.32
C ASP A 188 -2.08 16.10 -6.48
N SER A 189 -1.38 16.41 -5.37
CA SER A 189 -0.87 15.40 -4.43
C SER A 189 -1.94 14.80 -3.53
N TRP A 190 -3.13 15.41 -3.43
CA TRP A 190 -4.25 14.85 -2.68
C TRP A 190 -5.15 13.97 -3.55
N LEU A 191 -5.17 14.26 -4.85
CA LEU A 191 -5.92 13.50 -5.83
C LEU A 191 -5.18 12.20 -6.15
N ALA A 192 -5.87 11.08 -5.92
CA ALA A 192 -5.44 9.78 -6.34
C ALA A 192 -6.49 9.22 -7.28
N ASP A 193 -6.04 8.62 -8.37
CA ASP A 193 -6.90 7.92 -9.31
C ASP A 193 -6.49 6.45 -9.40
N ILE A 194 -7.47 5.59 -9.68
CA ILE A 194 -7.24 4.16 -9.90
C ILE A 194 -6.64 4.02 -11.30
N THR A 195 -5.40 3.52 -11.37
CA THR A 195 -4.73 3.27 -12.64
C THR A 195 -4.49 1.78 -12.80
N TRP A 196 -4.99 1.24 -13.91
CA TRP A 196 -4.78 -0.15 -14.27
C TRP A 196 -3.50 -0.29 -15.09
N THR A 197 -2.60 -1.16 -14.65
CA THR A 197 -1.36 -1.46 -15.37
C THR A 197 -1.44 -2.88 -15.90
N GLU A 198 -1.15 -3.06 -17.19
CA GLU A 198 -1.05 -4.38 -17.78
C GLU A 198 0.03 -5.19 -17.06
N ALA A 199 -0.37 -6.34 -16.54
CA ALA A 199 0.54 -7.29 -15.90
C ALA A 199 0.56 -8.58 -16.72
N PRO A 200 1.74 -9.13 -17.03
CA PRO A 200 1.82 -10.40 -17.75
C PRO A 200 1.10 -11.48 -16.93
N TYR A 201 0.26 -12.28 -17.61
CA TYR A 201 -0.36 -13.43 -16.98
C TYR A 201 0.74 -14.41 -16.56
N ALA A 202 0.98 -14.52 -15.26
CA ALA A 202 1.98 -15.43 -14.74
C ALA A 202 1.51 -16.87 -15.01
N THR A 203 2.07 -17.51 -16.04
CA THR A 203 1.97 -18.95 -16.25
C THR A 203 2.88 -19.66 -15.24
N ALA A 204 2.68 -19.40 -13.95
CA ALA A 204 3.24 -20.28 -12.94
C ALA A 204 2.69 -21.69 -13.22
N PRO A 205 3.53 -22.75 -13.18
CA PRO A 205 3.00 -24.09 -13.30
C PRO A 205 1.90 -24.26 -12.26
N LEU A 206 0.69 -24.60 -12.73
CA LEU A 206 -0.44 -24.89 -11.86
C LEU A 206 0.06 -25.85 -10.79
N GLY A 207 0.03 -25.43 -9.53
CA GLY A 207 0.50 -26.27 -8.43
C GLY A 207 -0.18 -27.62 -8.51
N THR A 208 0.57 -28.70 -8.29
CA THR A 208 0.06 -30.08 -8.33
C THR A 208 -0.89 -30.41 -7.18
N SER A 209 -1.11 -29.47 -6.26
CA SER A 209 -2.03 -29.62 -5.15
C SER A 209 -3.48 -29.57 -5.64
N VAL A 210 -4.20 -30.66 -5.43
CA VAL A 210 -5.65 -30.69 -5.49
C VAL A 210 -6.20 -29.67 -4.49
N ARG A 211 -7.17 -28.85 -4.93
CA ARG A 211 -7.81 -27.82 -4.10
C ARG A 211 -9.32 -28.01 -4.14
N ASP A 212 -9.96 -27.75 -3.00
CA ASP A 212 -11.40 -27.84 -2.84
C ASP A 212 -12.04 -26.44 -2.90
N TRP A 213 -13.14 -26.31 -3.65
CA TRP A 213 -13.78 -25.03 -3.95
C TRP A 213 -15.26 -25.02 -3.54
N LEU A 214 -15.66 -23.98 -2.80
CA LEU A 214 -17.05 -23.63 -2.56
C LEU A 214 -17.41 -22.43 -3.45
N VAL A 215 -18.38 -22.57 -4.34
CA VAL A 215 -18.67 -21.55 -5.36
C VAL A 215 -20.11 -21.09 -5.20
N LEU A 216 -20.31 -19.81 -4.84
CA LEU A 216 -21.61 -19.15 -4.94
C LEU A 216 -21.85 -18.88 -6.43
N ALA A 217 -22.58 -19.78 -7.07
CA ALA A 217 -22.63 -20.00 -8.50
C ALA A 217 -23.59 -19.06 -9.23
N ASP A 218 -23.11 -18.44 -10.30
CA ASP A 218 -23.93 -17.71 -11.26
C ASP A 218 -24.87 -18.65 -12.06
N GLY A 219 -25.85 -18.05 -12.73
CA GLY A 219 -26.76 -18.70 -13.66
C GLY A 219 -26.27 -18.70 -15.12
N GLN A 220 -25.12 -18.10 -15.41
CA GLN A 220 -24.55 -17.98 -16.76
C GLN A 220 -23.62 -19.14 -17.14
N GLY A 221 -23.23 -19.98 -16.19
CA GLY A 221 -22.42 -21.19 -16.40
C GLY A 221 -20.92 -21.01 -16.16
N VAL A 222 -20.46 -19.84 -15.69
CA VAL A 222 -19.04 -19.65 -15.34
C VAL A 222 -18.67 -20.52 -14.14
N ALA A 223 -19.56 -20.59 -13.14
CA ALA A 223 -19.45 -21.49 -12.00
C ALA A 223 -19.38 -22.96 -12.41
N ASP A 224 -20.22 -23.38 -13.35
CA ASP A 224 -20.29 -24.75 -13.85
C ASP A 224 -19.00 -25.17 -14.56
N GLU A 225 -18.45 -24.29 -15.39
CA GLU A 225 -17.17 -24.54 -16.06
C GLU A 225 -16.01 -24.58 -15.05
N LEU A 226 -16.02 -23.69 -14.06
CA LEU A 226 -15.04 -23.71 -12.97
C LEU A 226 -15.11 -25.04 -12.19
N ALA A 227 -16.31 -25.50 -11.83
CA ALA A 227 -16.51 -26.76 -11.13
C ALA A 227 -16.00 -27.95 -11.95
N ALA A 228 -16.30 -28.01 -13.25
CA ALA A 228 -15.80 -29.04 -14.14
C ALA A 228 -14.26 -29.07 -14.18
N ARG A 229 -13.62 -27.89 -14.25
CA ARG A 229 -12.16 -27.75 -14.24
C ARG A 229 -11.50 -28.14 -12.91
N VAL A 230 -12.18 -27.91 -11.79
CA VAL A 230 -11.74 -28.33 -10.44
C VAL A 230 -11.86 -29.85 -10.31
N THR A 231 -13.01 -30.42 -10.67
CA THR A 231 -13.25 -31.87 -10.61
C THR A 231 -12.35 -32.66 -11.56
N ALA A 232 -12.07 -32.15 -12.77
CA ALA A 232 -11.13 -32.77 -13.71
C ALA A 232 -9.70 -32.85 -13.15
N ARG A 233 -9.34 -31.97 -12.20
CA ARG A 233 -8.07 -31.99 -11.47
C ARG A 233 -8.11 -32.81 -10.18
N GLY A 234 -9.23 -33.48 -9.91
CA GLY A 234 -9.43 -34.32 -8.72
C GLY A 234 -9.90 -33.54 -7.48
N GLY A 235 -10.18 -32.25 -7.60
CA GLY A 235 -10.67 -31.43 -6.49
C GLY A 235 -12.17 -31.57 -6.25
N ARG A 236 -12.60 -31.32 -5.02
CA ARG A 236 -14.02 -31.24 -4.67
C ARG A 236 -14.54 -29.84 -4.99
N CYS A 237 -15.71 -29.76 -5.61
CA CYS A 237 -16.39 -28.49 -5.85
C CYS A 237 -17.84 -28.59 -5.38
N HIS A 238 -18.31 -27.58 -4.66
CA HIS A 238 -19.72 -27.45 -4.29
C HIS A 238 -20.29 -26.14 -4.82
N LEU A 239 -21.37 -26.22 -5.58
CA LEU A 239 -22.07 -25.07 -6.15
C LEU A 239 -23.22 -24.63 -5.24
N VAL A 240 -23.29 -23.35 -4.93
CA VAL A 240 -24.36 -22.74 -4.13
C VAL A 240 -25.13 -21.79 -5.03
N ARG A 241 -26.36 -22.15 -5.40
CA ARG A 241 -27.21 -21.34 -6.27
C ARG A 241 -28.18 -20.47 -5.47
N PRO A 242 -28.53 -19.27 -5.96
CA PRO A 242 -29.56 -18.46 -5.34
C PRO A 242 -30.95 -19.07 -5.61
N GLY A 243 -31.85 -19.00 -4.64
CA GLY A 243 -33.25 -19.41 -4.84
C GLY A 243 -34.16 -19.09 -3.66
N ALA A 244 -35.44 -19.46 -3.78
CA ALA A 244 -36.46 -19.05 -2.82
C ALA A 244 -36.45 -19.84 -1.49
N ALA A 245 -35.70 -20.95 -1.39
CA ALA A 245 -35.63 -21.79 -0.19
C ALA A 245 -34.39 -22.70 -0.18
N TYR A 246 -33.94 -23.04 1.03
CA TYR A 246 -32.88 -24.01 1.27
C TYR A 246 -33.20 -25.38 0.66
N ARG A 247 -32.29 -25.89 -0.19
CA ARG A 247 -32.29 -27.28 -0.69
C ARG A 247 -30.85 -27.77 -0.85
N MET A 248 -30.60 -29.03 -0.50
CA MET A 248 -29.31 -29.70 -0.73
C MET A 248 -29.53 -30.83 -1.74
N ALA A 249 -28.69 -30.91 -2.78
CA ALA A 249 -28.76 -32.00 -3.74
C ALA A 249 -28.34 -33.33 -3.08
N PRO A 250 -28.91 -34.49 -3.50
CA PRO A 250 -28.59 -35.78 -2.89
C PRO A 250 -27.10 -36.17 -2.97
N ASP A 251 -26.42 -35.76 -4.05
CA ASP A 251 -24.98 -35.99 -4.26
C ASP A 251 -24.09 -34.97 -3.54
N ARG A 252 -24.70 -33.97 -2.89
CA ARG A 252 -24.04 -32.90 -2.13
C ARG A 252 -23.06 -32.07 -2.95
N ARG A 253 -23.19 -32.06 -4.28
CA ARG A 253 -22.38 -31.22 -5.18
C ARG A 253 -23.00 -29.85 -5.40
N GLU A 254 -24.28 -29.71 -5.09
CA GLU A 254 -25.02 -28.48 -5.30
C GLU A 254 -26.00 -28.23 -4.14
N SER A 255 -26.23 -26.96 -3.83
CA SER A 255 -27.28 -26.49 -2.94
C SER A 255 -27.94 -25.22 -3.49
N VAL A 256 -29.14 -24.94 -3.00
CA VAL A 256 -29.88 -23.70 -3.25
C VAL A 256 -30.15 -23.04 -1.92
N ILE A 257 -29.85 -21.74 -1.78
CA ILE A 257 -30.15 -20.98 -0.56
C ILE A 257 -30.79 -19.62 -0.91
N ARG A 258 -31.50 -19.01 0.05
CA ARG A 258 -31.96 -17.62 -0.10
C ARG A 258 -30.78 -16.66 -0.02
N PRO A 259 -30.57 -15.79 -1.03
CA PRO A 259 -29.60 -14.72 -0.91
C PRO A 259 -29.85 -13.89 0.35
N GLY A 260 -28.77 -13.55 1.07
CA GLY A 260 -28.87 -12.75 2.30
C GLY A 260 -29.37 -13.51 3.55
N SER A 261 -29.74 -14.79 3.46
CA SER A 261 -30.16 -15.56 4.65
C SER A 261 -28.95 -16.17 5.37
N SER A 262 -28.63 -15.64 6.57
CA SER A 262 -27.59 -16.22 7.42
C SER A 262 -27.95 -17.63 7.87
N ALA A 263 -29.22 -17.88 8.19
CA ALA A 263 -29.68 -19.19 8.63
C ALA A 263 -29.52 -20.28 7.54
N ASP A 264 -29.86 -19.97 6.29
CA ASP A 264 -29.69 -20.94 5.19
C ASP A 264 -28.19 -21.19 4.93
N LEU A 265 -27.34 -20.16 5.01
CA LEU A 265 -25.89 -20.30 4.82
C LEU A 265 -25.21 -21.09 5.96
N GLU A 266 -25.50 -20.77 7.22
CA GLU A 266 -24.96 -21.48 8.39
C GLU A 266 -25.36 -22.95 8.37
N ARG A 267 -26.62 -23.23 8.01
CA ARG A 267 -27.11 -24.58 7.80
C ARG A 267 -26.33 -25.30 6.71
N LEU A 268 -26.15 -24.67 5.54
CA LEU A 268 -25.37 -25.22 4.43
C LEU A 268 -23.96 -25.61 4.89
N LEU A 269 -23.24 -24.67 5.48
CA LEU A 269 -21.84 -24.84 5.88
C LEU A 269 -21.69 -25.91 6.97
N THR A 270 -22.67 -26.01 7.88
CA THR A 270 -22.73 -27.06 8.90
C THR A 270 -22.99 -28.43 8.28
N GLU A 271 -23.98 -28.54 7.40
CA GLU A 271 -24.28 -29.79 6.70
C GLU A 271 -23.04 -30.25 5.92
N LEU A 272 -22.41 -29.39 5.11
CA LEU A 272 -21.21 -29.73 4.32
C LEU A 272 -20.04 -30.29 5.13
N ARG A 273 -20.01 -30.06 6.43
CA ARG A 273 -18.98 -30.59 7.35
C ARG A 273 -19.46 -31.77 8.21
N ALA A 274 -20.73 -32.15 8.11
CA ALA A 274 -21.34 -33.17 8.97
C ALA A 274 -20.73 -34.57 8.81
N ASP A 275 -20.09 -34.86 7.67
CA ASP A 275 -19.37 -36.12 7.41
C ASP A 275 -17.88 -36.06 7.78
N GLY A 276 -17.45 -34.98 8.45
CA GLY A 276 -16.05 -34.76 8.81
C GLY A 276 -15.19 -34.22 7.67
N SER A 277 -15.79 -33.84 6.53
CA SER A 277 -15.07 -33.20 5.43
C SER A 277 -14.33 -31.94 5.89
N ALA A 278 -13.11 -31.76 5.37
CA ALA A 278 -12.32 -30.55 5.61
C ALA A 278 -13.01 -29.30 5.01
N PRO A 279 -12.72 -28.11 5.57
CA PRO A 279 -13.03 -26.82 4.93
C PRO A 279 -12.55 -26.76 3.48
N TYR A 280 -13.21 -25.93 2.67
CA TYR A 280 -12.77 -25.65 1.31
C TYR A 280 -11.56 -24.71 1.33
N ASP A 281 -10.60 -24.93 0.42
CA ASP A 281 -9.43 -24.05 0.28
C ASP A 281 -9.84 -22.66 -0.26
N HIS A 282 -10.81 -22.65 -1.17
CA HIS A 282 -11.27 -21.45 -1.88
C HIS A 282 -12.79 -21.29 -1.78
N VAL A 283 -13.23 -20.08 -1.47
CA VAL A 283 -14.61 -19.65 -1.57
C VAL A 283 -14.70 -18.61 -2.68
N VAL A 284 -15.54 -18.85 -3.69
CA VAL A 284 -15.65 -17.97 -4.86
C VAL A 284 -17.07 -17.44 -4.97
N TYR A 285 -17.20 -16.12 -5.01
CA TYR A 285 -18.46 -15.42 -5.15
C TYR A 285 -18.70 -14.99 -6.60
N LEU A 286 -19.61 -15.68 -7.29
CA LEU A 286 -19.99 -15.44 -8.69
C LEU A 286 -21.43 -14.92 -8.84
N TRP A 287 -22.23 -14.87 -7.77
CA TRP A 287 -23.61 -14.38 -7.81
C TRP A 287 -23.75 -12.95 -8.37
N SER A 288 -22.73 -12.11 -8.24
CA SER A 288 -22.70 -10.77 -8.84
C SER A 288 -22.69 -10.78 -10.36
N LEU A 289 -22.35 -11.89 -11.02
CA LEU A 289 -22.36 -12.02 -12.48
C LEU A 289 -23.77 -12.07 -13.08
N ASP A 290 -24.78 -12.41 -12.26
CA ASP A 290 -26.18 -12.45 -12.68
C ASP A 290 -26.88 -11.09 -12.55
N LEU A 291 -26.17 -10.06 -12.07
CA LEU A 291 -26.73 -8.71 -12.05
C LEU A 291 -26.96 -8.23 -13.48
N PRO A 292 -28.15 -7.71 -13.80
CA PRO A 292 -28.42 -7.21 -15.15
C PRO A 292 -27.67 -5.88 -15.37
N PRO A 293 -27.56 -5.45 -16.64
CA PRO A 293 -27.12 -4.11 -16.98
C PRO A 293 -27.97 -3.03 -16.29
N MET A 294 -27.37 -1.88 -15.98
CA MET A 294 -28.07 -0.79 -15.30
C MET A 294 -29.23 -0.22 -16.13
N ASP A 295 -29.12 -0.18 -17.45
CA ASP A 295 -30.17 0.33 -18.34
C ASP A 295 -31.44 -0.53 -18.33
N ALA A 296 -31.31 -1.83 -18.01
CA ALA A 296 -32.40 -2.77 -17.79
C ALA A 296 -33.03 -2.63 -16.38
N THR A 297 -32.50 -1.74 -15.53
CA THR A 297 -32.97 -1.52 -14.16
C THR A 297 -33.63 -0.16 -14.05
N SER A 298 -34.97 -0.13 -14.10
CA SER A 298 -35.73 1.12 -14.28
C SER A 298 -36.19 1.80 -12.99
N THR A 299 -36.18 1.11 -11.85
CA THR A 299 -36.72 1.64 -10.60
C THR A 299 -35.83 1.40 -9.38
N ALA A 300 -36.03 2.20 -8.33
CA ALA A 300 -35.38 1.97 -7.04
C ALA A 300 -35.81 0.65 -6.36
N ALA A 301 -36.97 0.11 -6.72
CA ALA A 301 -37.40 -1.20 -6.23
C ALA A 301 -36.57 -2.32 -6.88
N ASP A 302 -36.29 -2.21 -8.18
CA ASP A 302 -35.45 -3.17 -8.91
C ASP A 302 -34.04 -3.24 -8.33
N VAL A 303 -33.46 -2.07 -7.99
CA VAL A 303 -32.14 -1.99 -7.32
C VAL A 303 -32.17 -2.68 -5.95
N ARG A 304 -33.22 -2.45 -5.15
CA ARG A 304 -33.36 -3.08 -3.82
C ARG A 304 -33.51 -4.59 -3.89
N GLU A 305 -34.28 -5.10 -4.85
CA GLU A 305 -34.43 -6.54 -5.08
C GLU A 305 -33.10 -7.22 -5.40
N ARG A 306 -32.19 -6.50 -6.06
CA ARG A 306 -30.86 -6.99 -6.44
C ARG A 306 -29.79 -6.76 -5.37
N ALA A 307 -30.08 -5.99 -4.33
CA ALA A 307 -29.10 -5.61 -3.30
C ALA A 307 -28.50 -6.82 -2.57
N ASP A 308 -29.29 -7.90 -2.43
CA ASP A 308 -28.80 -9.14 -1.82
C ASP A 308 -27.70 -9.81 -2.63
N LEU A 309 -27.85 -9.89 -3.96
CA LEU A 309 -26.83 -10.41 -4.88
C LEU A 309 -25.72 -9.38 -5.15
N ALA A 310 -26.01 -8.08 -5.02
CA ALA A 310 -25.01 -7.03 -5.22
C ALA A 310 -24.03 -6.88 -4.05
N GLY A 311 -24.44 -7.23 -2.83
CA GLY A 311 -23.55 -7.07 -1.67
C GLY A 311 -24.01 -7.65 -0.33
N TYR A 312 -25.30 -7.70 0.01
CA TYR A 312 -25.67 -8.16 1.36
C TYR A 312 -25.33 -9.63 1.61
N SER A 313 -25.47 -10.49 0.60
CA SER A 313 -25.05 -11.88 0.72
C SER A 313 -23.54 -12.04 0.90
N LEU A 314 -22.70 -11.13 0.39
CA LEU A 314 -21.26 -11.09 0.68
C LEU A 314 -20.98 -10.79 2.16
N VAL A 315 -21.74 -9.87 2.77
CA VAL A 315 -21.61 -9.57 4.21
C VAL A 315 -22.02 -10.77 5.05
N VAL A 316 -23.12 -11.42 4.68
CA VAL A 316 -23.58 -12.65 5.35
C VAL A 316 -22.54 -13.77 5.22
N LEU A 317 -21.98 -13.95 4.02
CA LEU A 317 -20.89 -14.90 3.77
C LEU A 317 -19.68 -14.59 4.65
N ALA A 318 -19.21 -13.35 4.61
CA ALA A 318 -18.04 -12.89 5.37
C ALA A 318 -18.16 -13.18 6.87
N ARG A 319 -19.35 -13.01 7.45
CA ARG A 319 -19.60 -13.29 8.88
C ARG A 319 -19.51 -14.77 9.23
N ALA A 320 -19.82 -15.67 8.29
CA ALA A 320 -19.81 -17.12 8.53
C ALA A 320 -18.44 -17.77 8.29
N LEU A 321 -17.58 -17.16 7.46
CA LEU A 321 -16.30 -17.76 7.05
C LEU A 321 -15.35 -18.09 8.23
N PRO A 322 -15.13 -17.22 9.23
CA PRO A 322 -14.18 -17.50 10.30
C PRO A 322 -14.48 -18.79 11.08
N ASP A 323 -15.76 -19.03 11.37
CA ASP A 323 -16.20 -20.17 12.17
C ASP A 323 -16.31 -21.45 11.33
N HIS A 324 -16.75 -21.33 10.08
CA HIS A 324 -17.11 -22.49 9.27
C HIS A 324 -16.05 -22.89 8.24
N GLN A 325 -15.24 -21.95 7.76
CA GLN A 325 -14.26 -22.16 6.67
C GLN A 325 -12.88 -21.57 7.02
N PRO A 326 -12.29 -21.89 8.18
CA PRO A 326 -11.04 -21.28 8.63
C PRO A 326 -9.91 -21.49 7.63
N GLY A 327 -9.18 -20.42 7.31
CA GLY A 327 -8.05 -20.44 6.37
C GLY A 327 -8.43 -20.50 4.88
N SER A 328 -9.73 -20.51 4.55
CA SER A 328 -10.19 -20.43 3.15
C SER A 328 -9.95 -19.05 2.55
N ARG A 329 -9.66 -18.96 1.25
CA ARG A 329 -9.51 -17.68 0.54
C ARG A 329 -10.82 -17.25 -0.11
N LEU A 330 -11.30 -16.03 0.17
CA LEU A 330 -12.49 -15.47 -0.45
C LEU A 330 -12.13 -14.69 -1.74
N HIS A 331 -12.61 -15.19 -2.88
CA HIS A 331 -12.50 -14.54 -4.18
C HIS A 331 -13.87 -13.99 -4.61
N ILE A 332 -13.90 -12.75 -5.12
CA ILE A 332 -15.15 -12.09 -5.54
C ILE A 332 -15.00 -11.71 -7.01
N VAL A 333 -15.98 -12.10 -7.82
CA VAL A 333 -15.94 -11.89 -9.27
C VAL A 333 -17.10 -11.04 -9.72
N THR A 334 -16.79 -9.90 -10.35
CA THR A 334 -17.74 -8.99 -10.97
C THR A 334 -17.58 -9.00 -12.49
N ARG A 335 -18.47 -8.32 -13.22
CA ARG A 335 -18.36 -8.12 -14.67
C ARG A 335 -18.65 -6.66 -15.01
N GLY A 336 -17.72 -6.04 -15.72
CA GLY A 336 -17.79 -4.63 -16.12
C GLY A 336 -17.94 -3.67 -14.94
N GLY A 337 -17.61 -4.06 -13.71
CA GLY A 337 -17.77 -3.20 -12.55
C GLY A 337 -16.74 -2.07 -12.48
N GLN A 338 -15.63 -2.20 -13.21
CA GLN A 338 -14.53 -1.24 -13.26
C GLN A 338 -14.26 -0.82 -14.71
N ALA A 339 -14.20 0.50 -14.95
CA ALA A 339 -13.65 1.02 -16.19
C ALA A 339 -12.12 0.88 -16.14
N VAL A 340 -11.56 0.03 -16.99
CA VAL A 340 -10.12 -0.30 -16.99
C VAL A 340 -9.36 0.66 -17.90
N VAL A 341 -9.90 0.95 -19.08
CA VAL A 341 -9.40 1.98 -20.00
C VAL A 341 -10.38 3.15 -20.14
N PRO A 342 -9.90 4.36 -20.51
CA PRO A 342 -10.77 5.50 -20.72
C PRO A 342 -11.84 5.21 -21.78
N GLY A 343 -13.11 5.35 -21.38
CA GLY A 343 -14.27 5.12 -22.25
C GLY A 343 -14.91 3.74 -22.11
N ASP A 344 -14.36 2.85 -21.27
CA ASP A 344 -15.03 1.59 -20.94
C ASP A 344 -16.40 1.85 -20.28
N PRO A 345 -17.45 1.10 -20.64
CA PRO A 345 -18.69 1.10 -19.89
C PRO A 345 -18.46 0.50 -18.51
N ALA A 346 -19.12 1.06 -17.49
CA ALA A 346 -19.10 0.52 -16.14
C ALA A 346 -20.53 0.16 -15.70
N GLU A 347 -20.70 -1.04 -15.15
CA GLU A 347 -21.95 -1.58 -14.63
C GLU A 347 -22.02 -1.34 -13.11
N PRO A 348 -22.72 -0.29 -12.66
CA PRO A 348 -22.65 0.18 -11.28
C PRO A 348 -23.29 -0.78 -10.26
N LEU A 349 -24.15 -1.70 -10.69
CA LEU A 349 -24.85 -2.60 -9.77
C LEU A 349 -23.89 -3.57 -9.06
N SER A 350 -22.73 -3.86 -9.65
CA SER A 350 -21.70 -4.72 -9.04
C SER A 350 -20.71 -3.95 -8.14
N ALA A 351 -20.76 -2.61 -8.14
CA ALA A 351 -19.83 -1.77 -7.38
C ALA A 351 -19.81 -2.05 -5.86
N PRO A 352 -20.95 -2.36 -5.19
CA PRO A 352 -20.94 -2.69 -3.76
C PRO A 352 -20.06 -3.90 -3.45
N ALA A 353 -20.02 -4.93 -4.30
CA ALA A 353 -19.18 -6.10 -4.12
C ALA A 353 -17.68 -5.74 -4.08
N TRP A 354 -17.25 -4.78 -4.89
CA TRP A 354 -15.89 -4.25 -4.88
C TRP A 354 -15.58 -3.46 -3.61
N GLY A 355 -16.47 -2.56 -3.20
CA GLY A 355 -16.30 -1.77 -1.99
C GLY A 355 -16.21 -2.65 -0.74
N ILE A 356 -17.15 -3.59 -0.59
CA ILE A 356 -17.19 -4.57 0.49
C ILE A 356 -15.93 -5.44 0.44
N GLY A 357 -15.60 -6.01 -0.71
CA GLY A 357 -14.47 -6.92 -0.87
C GLY A 357 -13.12 -6.30 -0.50
N ARG A 358 -12.92 -5.00 -0.78
CA ARG A 358 -11.73 -4.26 -0.34
C ARG A 358 -11.62 -4.19 1.18
N VAL A 359 -12.72 -3.86 1.86
CA VAL A 359 -12.75 -3.78 3.34
C VAL A 359 -12.54 -5.17 3.95
N LEU A 360 -13.22 -6.20 3.43
CA LEU A 360 -13.05 -7.56 3.89
C LEU A 360 -11.61 -8.04 3.78
N GLY A 361 -10.97 -7.89 2.62
CA GLY A 361 -9.61 -8.39 2.41
C GLY A 361 -8.51 -7.58 3.11
N GLN A 362 -8.76 -6.33 3.48
CA GLN A 362 -7.75 -5.43 4.07
C GLN A 362 -7.89 -5.25 5.59
N GLN A 363 -9.10 -5.34 6.14
CA GLN A 363 -9.38 -4.93 7.52
C GLN A 363 -10.11 -6.00 8.33
N GLU A 364 -11.12 -6.66 7.75
CA GLU A 364 -12.04 -7.52 8.54
C GLU A 364 -11.70 -9.02 8.49
N LEU A 365 -11.24 -9.53 7.34
CA LEU A 365 -10.94 -10.95 7.12
C LEU A 365 -9.51 -11.17 6.61
N PRO A 366 -8.46 -10.73 7.35
CA PRO A 366 -7.07 -10.86 6.91
C PRO A 366 -6.65 -12.32 6.67
N ASP A 367 -7.20 -13.27 7.43
CA ASP A 367 -6.91 -14.70 7.30
C ASP A 367 -7.62 -15.37 6.11
N HIS A 368 -8.57 -14.67 5.47
CA HIS A 368 -9.31 -15.16 4.30
C HIS A 368 -8.96 -14.40 3.01
N ARG A 369 -7.79 -13.74 2.98
CA ARG A 369 -7.40 -12.87 1.88
C ARG A 369 -7.31 -13.61 0.53
N GLY A 370 -8.32 -13.38 -0.31
CA GLY A 370 -8.36 -13.77 -1.71
C GLY A 370 -8.23 -12.58 -2.66
N THR A 371 -9.01 -12.57 -3.74
CA THR A 371 -8.80 -11.68 -4.89
C THR A 371 -10.12 -11.09 -5.39
N LEU A 372 -10.09 -9.83 -5.82
CA LEU A 372 -11.15 -9.19 -6.59
C LEU A 372 -10.84 -9.33 -8.07
N ILE A 373 -11.78 -9.87 -8.84
CA ILE A 373 -11.62 -10.12 -10.28
C ILE A 373 -12.80 -9.45 -10.98
N ASP A 374 -12.53 -8.57 -11.93
CA ASP A 374 -13.58 -8.00 -12.77
C ASP A 374 -13.43 -8.54 -14.20
N LEU A 375 -14.50 -9.15 -14.71
CA LEU A 375 -14.54 -9.74 -16.04
C LEU A 375 -14.98 -8.70 -17.07
N ASP A 376 -14.52 -8.86 -18.29
CA ASP A 376 -14.91 -7.99 -19.41
C ASP A 376 -16.42 -8.16 -19.73
N PRO A 377 -17.20 -7.07 -19.81
CA PRO A 377 -18.62 -7.14 -20.17
C PRO A 377 -18.87 -7.66 -21.59
N ALA A 378 -17.90 -7.57 -22.51
CA ALA A 378 -18.02 -7.98 -23.90
C ALA A 378 -17.83 -9.49 -24.15
N THR A 379 -17.46 -10.28 -23.12
CA THR A 379 -17.13 -11.71 -23.28
C THR A 379 -18.35 -12.63 -23.31
N GLY A 380 -19.31 -12.31 -24.18
CA GLY A 380 -20.37 -13.21 -24.63
C GLY A 380 -20.09 -13.87 -25.99
N GLU A 381 -19.06 -13.43 -26.72
CA GLU A 381 -18.60 -14.07 -27.95
C GLU A 381 -17.09 -14.34 -27.88
N ASP A 382 -16.75 -15.60 -28.11
CA ASP A 382 -15.42 -16.19 -28.06
C ASP A 382 -14.45 -15.44 -29.01
N THR A 383 -13.70 -14.47 -28.48
CA THR A 383 -12.47 -14.00 -29.11
C THR A 383 -11.39 -13.96 -28.04
N LEU A 384 -10.49 -14.94 -28.09
CA LEU A 384 -9.17 -14.84 -27.48
C LEU A 384 -8.59 -13.44 -27.78
N PRO A 385 -7.97 -12.76 -26.80
CA PRO A 385 -7.45 -11.42 -27.02
C PRO A 385 -6.42 -11.47 -28.15
N VAL A 386 -6.78 -10.89 -29.29
CA VAL A 386 -5.82 -10.60 -30.35
C VAL A 386 -4.83 -9.59 -29.77
N PRO A 387 -3.51 -9.86 -29.77
CA PRO A 387 -2.54 -8.91 -29.27
C PRO A 387 -2.66 -7.62 -30.08
N ARG A 388 -3.20 -6.56 -29.46
CA ARG A 388 -3.26 -5.23 -30.06
C ARG A 388 -1.83 -4.73 -30.14
N THR A 389 -1.28 -4.72 -31.35
CA THR A 389 0.04 -4.12 -31.63
C THR A 389 0.11 -2.71 -31.05
N PRO A 390 1.20 -2.34 -30.35
CA PRO A 390 1.37 -1.01 -29.79
C PRO A 390 1.30 0.02 -30.91
N ARG A 391 0.34 0.94 -30.82
CA ARG A 391 0.33 2.11 -31.71
C ARG A 391 1.54 2.98 -31.36
N PRO A 392 2.33 3.43 -32.35
CA PRO A 392 3.44 4.34 -32.08
C PRO A 392 2.89 5.65 -31.51
N CYS A 393 3.34 5.98 -30.30
CA CYS A 393 3.15 7.30 -29.72
C CYS A 393 3.86 8.33 -30.61
N TYR A 394 3.12 9.01 -31.47
CA TYR A 394 3.56 10.27 -32.04
C TYR A 394 3.31 11.35 -30.98
N GLY A 395 4.41 11.94 -30.51
CA GLY A 395 4.36 13.04 -29.56
C GLY A 395 3.81 14.33 -30.17
N LYS A 396 3.36 15.20 -29.26
CA LYS A 396 3.73 16.61 -29.18
C LYS A 396 3.62 17.07 -27.74
#